data_AF-A0A671LIN1-F1
#
_entry.id   AF-A0A671LIN1-F1
#
_cell.length_a   1.000
_cell.length_b   1.000
_cell.length_c   1.000
_cell.angle_alpha   90.00
_cell.angle_beta   90.00
_cell.angle_gamma   90.00
#
_symmetry.space_group_name_H-M   'P 1'
#
loop_
_entity.id
_entity.type
_entity.pdbx_description
1 polymer ?
#
loop_
_entity_poly.entity_id
_entity_poly.type
_entity_poly.pdbx_seq_one_letter_code
_entity_poly.pdbx_strand_id
1 'polypeptide(L)'
;GKTKTKQANNRVKDLEKENSPAVKSLQEKLSTAQLKMTEYRNQIQTFKQEFKIAHKVLSCEVGEDVNIQQILCNPGGWRGRSQQILALQNRVRDLERQLSQSSHRKQLCDLGLEEEITRPGGLQKTQDRNLSHIRHIERERKETLEKLTIDYEVLLEEHSDMKKKLEASKARNKVLSTEVKALKSQISTLLDKGKHDDELVDALLKQQASWQAMLGHLSQKGSQREEAQQGLERHLHSEAQQHALLIQQLRAMVSEKENKVKELEREIQQLQSECKSQTNIRPLTSRHENTNKLFVFMCAVKIPALQAQCAEYKALYQAASVERDRLLELTKVQQTSEEEAKRQCAEAEQKLRLEWQRSVSLEQQLEKAKLDSRKEASLQTSNRSRTGSVWLALQLEENETLRTALKNALKEKKEGLQFYKDMLAQAKQEFQQAHRKHEQRT
;
A
#
# COMPACT_ATOMS: atom_id res chain seq x y z
N GLY A 1 44.56 6.99 -30.14
CA GLY A 1 43.27 7.41 -29.57
C GLY A 1 42.31 6.29 -29.14
N LYS A 2 42.72 5.01 -28.98
CA LYS A 2 41.80 3.91 -28.58
C LYS A 2 42.06 3.33 -27.18
N THR A 3 43.13 3.74 -26.50
CA THR A 3 43.50 3.24 -25.15
C THR A 3 42.98 4.12 -24.01
N LYS A 4 42.73 5.41 -24.25
CA LYS A 4 42.19 6.33 -23.22
C LYS A 4 40.69 6.13 -22.93
N THR A 5 39.91 5.61 -23.87
CA THR A 5 38.46 5.43 -23.72
C THR A 5 38.08 4.19 -22.90
N LYS A 6 38.93 3.15 -22.91
CA LYS A 6 38.70 1.92 -22.13
C LYS A 6 39.00 2.11 -20.63
N GLN A 7 39.91 3.03 -20.29
CA GLN A 7 40.29 3.33 -18.91
C GLN A 7 39.28 4.25 -18.21
N ALA A 8 38.55 5.09 -18.96
CA ALA A 8 37.44 5.88 -18.44
C ALA A 8 36.21 5.03 -18.10
N ASN A 9 35.95 3.97 -18.87
CA ASN A 9 34.76 3.12 -18.68
C ASN A 9 34.86 2.14 -17.48
N ASN A 10 36.10 1.82 -17.05
CA ASN A 10 36.31 1.05 -15.81
C ASN A 10 36.22 1.93 -14.56
N ARG A 11 36.58 3.22 -14.66
CA ARG A 11 36.47 4.18 -13.55
C ARG A 11 35.02 4.53 -13.18
N VAL A 12 34.09 4.45 -14.13
CA VAL A 12 32.66 4.67 -13.86
C VAL A 12 32.02 3.43 -13.21
N LYS A 13 32.46 2.21 -13.55
CA LYS A 13 31.96 0.97 -12.92
C LYS A 13 32.47 0.72 -11.50
N ASP A 14 33.61 1.29 -11.12
CA ASP A 14 34.13 1.20 -9.75
C ASP A 14 33.48 2.22 -8.79
N LEU A 15 32.82 3.27 -9.31
CA LEU A 15 32.04 4.22 -8.51
C LEU A 15 30.62 3.73 -8.19
N GLU A 16 30.08 2.78 -8.97
CA GLU A 16 28.77 2.17 -8.70
C GLU A 16 28.83 0.98 -7.73
N LYS A 17 30.05 0.50 -7.41
CA LYS A 17 30.29 -0.59 -6.45
C LYS A 17 30.57 -0.13 -5.02
N GLU A 18 30.48 1.17 -4.75
CA GLU A 18 30.63 1.72 -3.39
C GLU A 18 29.29 1.77 -2.61
N ASN A 19 28.33 0.92 -2.97
CA ASN A 19 27.17 0.60 -2.13
C ASN A 19 27.55 -0.45 -1.06
N SER A 20 28.65 -0.19 -0.34
CA SER A 20 29.05 -1.00 0.81
C SER A 20 27.98 -0.88 1.91
N PRO A 21 27.61 -1.96 2.61
CA PRO A 21 26.70 -1.89 3.76
C PRO A 21 27.15 -0.88 4.82
N ALA A 22 28.45 -0.57 4.88
CA ALA A 22 29.00 0.48 5.73
C ALA A 22 28.55 1.89 5.30
N VAL A 23 28.51 2.18 3.99
CA VAL A 23 28.06 3.48 3.46
C VAL A 23 26.57 3.68 3.73
N LYS A 24 25.75 2.64 3.56
CA LYS A 24 24.32 2.67 3.92
C LYS A 24 24.10 2.88 5.42
N SER A 25 24.87 2.19 6.28
CA SER A 25 24.82 2.37 7.73
C SER A 25 25.24 3.79 8.15
N LEU A 26 26.26 4.36 7.52
CA LEU A 26 26.68 5.73 7.77
C LEU A 26 25.64 6.75 7.28
N GLN A 27 24.99 6.50 6.14
CA GLN A 27 23.91 7.34 5.62
C GLN A 27 22.69 7.34 6.55
N GLU A 28 22.33 6.19 7.10
CA GLU A 28 21.24 6.05 8.07
C GLU A 28 21.58 6.71 9.43
N LYS A 29 22.83 6.61 9.88
CA LYS A 29 23.29 7.33 11.07
C LYS A 29 23.27 8.85 10.85
N LEU A 30 23.66 9.30 9.65
CA LEU A 30 23.61 10.71 9.28
C LEU A 30 22.17 11.22 9.24
N SER A 31 21.24 10.49 8.62
CA SER A 31 19.83 10.87 8.58
C SER A 31 19.20 10.90 9.98
N THR A 32 19.53 9.91 10.83
CA THR A 32 19.08 9.87 12.23
C THR A 32 19.63 11.06 13.03
N ALA A 33 20.91 11.41 12.86
CA ALA A 33 21.52 12.56 13.52
C ALA A 33 20.91 13.89 13.02
N GLN A 34 20.64 14.02 11.73
CA GLN A 34 19.97 15.18 11.15
C GLN A 34 18.54 15.33 11.69
N LEU A 35 17.78 14.23 11.80
CA LEU A 35 16.45 14.23 12.39
C LEU A 35 16.50 14.72 13.85
N LYS A 36 17.38 14.14 14.67
CA LYS A 36 17.57 14.59 16.07
C LYS A 36 17.98 16.06 16.16
N MET A 37 18.80 16.54 15.24
CA MET A 37 19.18 17.95 15.20
C MET A 37 17.98 18.86 14.89
N THR A 38 17.09 18.45 14.00
CA THR A 38 15.84 19.18 13.74
C THR A 38 14.88 19.13 14.93
N GLU A 39 14.78 18.00 15.62
CA GLU A 39 13.96 17.85 16.83
C GLU A 39 14.46 18.76 17.97
N TYR A 40 15.76 18.77 18.26
CA TYR A 40 16.33 19.66 19.26
C TYR A 40 16.17 21.14 18.89
N ARG A 41 16.34 21.49 17.61
CA ARG A 41 16.10 22.86 17.14
C ARG A 41 14.64 23.29 17.40
N ASN A 42 13.67 22.40 17.17
CA ASN A 42 12.26 22.66 17.42
C ASN A 42 11.94 22.76 18.93
N GLN A 43 12.54 21.90 19.76
CA GLN A 43 12.40 21.98 21.22
C GLN A 43 12.95 23.31 21.76
N ILE A 44 14.14 23.74 21.30
CA ILE A 44 14.73 25.03 21.69
C ILE A 44 13.82 26.20 21.29
N GLN A 45 13.19 26.14 20.11
CA GLN A 45 12.24 27.17 19.69
C GLN A 45 10.99 27.20 20.59
N THR A 46 10.48 26.03 20.98
CA THR A 46 9.34 25.88 21.88
C THR A 46 9.67 26.47 23.25
N PHE A 47 10.80 26.08 23.86
CA PHE A 47 11.24 26.65 25.14
C PHE A 47 11.49 28.15 25.08
N LYS A 48 12.00 28.68 23.97
CA LYS A 48 12.14 30.14 23.78
C LYS A 48 10.79 30.86 23.75
N GLN A 49 9.76 30.25 23.16
CA GLN A 49 8.41 30.82 23.14
C GLN A 49 7.78 30.75 24.53
N GLU A 50 7.86 29.60 25.20
CA GLU A 50 7.37 29.43 26.58
C GLU A 50 8.06 30.40 27.55
N PHE A 51 9.38 30.61 27.40
CA PHE A 51 10.13 31.58 28.19
C PHE A 51 9.64 33.02 27.96
N LYS A 52 9.31 33.40 26.71
CA LYS A 52 8.71 34.72 26.43
C LYS A 52 7.33 34.87 27.05
N ILE A 53 6.51 33.82 27.04
CA ILE A 53 5.19 33.81 27.68
C ILE A 53 5.35 33.96 29.19
N ALA A 54 6.24 33.19 29.82
CA ALA A 54 6.53 33.29 31.25
C ALA A 54 7.02 34.69 31.62
N HIS A 55 7.92 35.28 30.83
CA HIS A 55 8.36 36.66 31.03
C HIS A 55 7.19 37.65 30.93
N LYS A 56 6.28 37.50 29.96
CA LYS A 56 5.11 38.37 29.81
C LYS A 56 4.14 38.25 30.99
N VAL A 57 3.90 37.03 31.48
CA VAL A 57 3.05 36.78 32.66
C VAL A 57 3.66 37.44 33.89
N LEU A 58 4.96 37.24 34.12
CA LEU A 58 5.67 37.89 35.21
C LEU A 58 5.61 39.42 35.09
N SER A 59 5.79 40.00 33.89
CA SER A 59 5.62 41.43 33.67
C SER A 59 4.20 41.93 34.02
N CYS A 60 3.15 41.15 33.77
CA CYS A 60 1.79 41.54 34.17
C CYS A 60 1.59 41.55 35.71
N GLU A 61 2.23 40.64 36.43
CA GLU A 61 2.16 40.56 37.91
C GLU A 61 3.02 41.62 38.60
N VAL A 62 4.18 41.92 38.03
CA VAL A 62 5.22 42.78 38.59
C VAL A 62 5.03 44.23 38.14
N GLY A 63 4.47 44.47 36.96
CA GLY A 63 4.29 45.78 36.32
C GLY A 63 4.98 45.84 34.95
N GLU A 64 4.37 46.53 33.97
CA GLU A 64 4.80 46.50 32.56
C GLU A 64 6.19 47.14 32.31
N ASP A 65 6.66 48.01 33.22
CA ASP A 65 7.92 48.77 33.09
C ASP A 65 9.05 48.27 34.01
N VAL A 66 8.99 47.02 34.47
CA VAL A 66 9.95 46.51 35.47
C VAL A 66 11.12 45.77 34.81
N ASN A 67 12.31 46.37 34.87
CA ASN A 67 13.55 45.76 34.43
C ASN A 67 14.04 44.72 35.46
N ILE A 68 13.93 43.44 35.11
CA ILE A 68 14.32 42.31 35.96
C ILE A 68 15.81 42.36 36.35
N GLN A 69 16.69 42.92 35.51
CA GLN A 69 18.10 43.10 35.85
C GLN A 69 18.31 44.14 36.97
N GLN A 70 17.45 45.15 37.08
CA GLN A 70 17.54 46.16 38.15
C GLN A 70 17.04 45.63 39.49
N ILE A 71 16.04 44.73 39.50
CA ILE A 71 15.56 44.06 40.71
C ILE A 71 16.65 43.14 41.29
N LEU A 72 17.37 42.42 40.43
CA LEU A 72 18.48 41.56 40.85
C LEU A 72 19.60 42.35 41.54
N CYS A 73 19.83 43.62 41.17
CA CYS A 73 20.86 44.46 41.75
C CYS A 73 20.44 45.16 43.06
N ASN A 74 19.15 45.33 43.35
CA ASN A 74 18.64 45.98 44.57
C ASN A 74 17.32 45.33 45.06
N PRO A 75 17.39 44.20 45.77
CA PRO A 75 16.20 43.41 46.14
C PRO A 75 15.30 44.05 47.21
N GLY A 76 15.77 45.10 47.93
CA GLY A 76 15.05 45.68 49.07
C GLY A 76 14.14 46.88 48.77
N GLY A 77 14.26 47.50 47.59
CA GLY A 77 13.54 48.73 47.25
C GLY A 77 12.28 48.53 46.41
N TRP A 78 12.04 47.32 45.93
CA TRP A 78 10.97 47.07 44.96
C TRP A 78 9.66 46.64 45.65
N ARG A 79 8.59 47.38 45.39
CA ARG A 79 7.22 47.09 45.88
C ARG A 79 6.35 46.67 44.69
N GLY A 80 5.89 45.43 44.70
CA GLY A 80 5.11 44.86 43.59
C GLY A 80 3.72 45.46 43.39
N ARG A 81 3.12 45.20 42.22
CA ARG A 81 1.81 45.74 41.83
C ARG A 81 0.71 45.44 42.86
N SER A 82 0.67 44.22 43.37
CA SER A 82 -0.30 43.82 44.41
C SER A 82 -0.15 44.61 45.70
N GLN A 83 1.09 44.87 46.14
CA GLN A 83 1.37 45.69 47.32
C GLN A 83 1.07 47.18 47.09
N GLN A 84 1.31 47.70 45.89
CA GLN A 84 0.91 49.06 45.51
C GLN A 84 -0.61 49.21 45.49
N ILE A 85 -1.33 48.24 44.92
CA ILE A 85 -2.80 48.21 44.91
C ILE A 85 -3.34 48.18 46.35
N LEU A 86 -2.81 47.31 47.21
CA LEU A 86 -3.22 47.24 48.62
C LEU A 86 -2.96 48.57 49.36
N ALA A 87 -1.82 49.21 49.13
CA ALA A 87 -1.50 50.50 49.73
C ALA A 87 -2.47 51.61 49.25
N LEU A 88 -2.80 51.65 47.96
CA LEU A 88 -3.77 52.59 47.41
C LEU A 88 -5.18 52.31 47.91
N GLN A 89 -5.61 51.05 47.99
CA GLN A 89 -6.91 50.66 48.55
C GLN A 89 -7.03 51.06 50.02
N ASN A 90 -5.98 50.90 50.82
CA ASN A 90 -5.95 51.39 52.20
C ASN A 90 -6.06 52.92 52.24
N ARG A 91 -5.31 53.63 51.39
CA ARG A 91 -5.35 55.09 51.32
C ARG A 91 -6.73 55.62 50.91
N VAL A 92 -7.38 54.98 49.94
CA VAL A 92 -8.75 55.31 49.51
C VAL A 92 -9.74 55.10 50.66
N ARG A 93 -9.68 53.95 51.36
CA ARG A 93 -10.52 53.71 52.54
C ARG A 93 -10.31 54.74 53.65
N ASP A 94 -9.06 55.14 53.90
CA ASP A 94 -8.76 56.17 54.90
C ASP A 94 -9.32 57.53 54.48
N LEU A 95 -9.20 57.90 53.20
CA LEU A 95 -9.75 59.14 52.65
C LEU A 95 -11.28 59.14 52.66
N GLU A 96 -11.92 58.03 52.30
CA GLU A 96 -13.38 57.84 52.38
C GLU A 96 -13.87 57.98 53.83
N ARG A 97 -13.13 57.42 54.79
CA ARG A 97 -13.43 57.55 56.22
C ARG A 97 -13.29 59.00 56.70
N GLN A 98 -12.26 59.72 56.24
CA GLN A 98 -12.07 61.15 56.55
C GLN A 98 -13.17 62.01 55.92
N LEU A 99 -13.64 61.69 54.70
CA LEU A 99 -14.75 62.37 54.02
C LEU A 99 -16.09 62.13 54.72
N SER A 100 -16.33 60.91 55.19
CA SER A 100 -17.52 60.57 55.97
C SER A 100 -17.55 61.33 57.30
N GLN A 101 -16.39 61.46 57.96
CA GLN A 101 -16.25 62.24 59.19
C GLN A 101 -16.37 63.76 58.97
N SER A 102 -15.88 64.29 57.83
CA SER A 102 -16.02 65.71 57.49
C SER A 102 -17.46 66.07 57.08
N SER A 103 -18.19 65.13 56.48
CA SER A 103 -19.62 65.26 56.17
C SER A 103 -20.47 65.39 57.45
N HIS A 104 -20.17 64.63 58.50
CA HIS A 104 -20.83 64.78 59.81
C HIS A 104 -20.48 66.10 60.53
N ARG A 105 -19.32 66.70 60.28
CA ARG A 105 -18.98 68.05 60.81
C ARG A 105 -19.77 69.16 60.09
N LYS A 106 -20.21 68.93 58.85
CA LYS A 106 -20.96 69.93 58.05
C LYS A 106 -22.45 69.99 58.43
N GLN A 107 -23.01 68.94 59.02
CA GLN A 107 -24.39 68.90 59.51
C GLN A 107 -24.62 69.64 60.85
N LEU A 108 -23.57 70.13 61.51
CA LEU A 108 -23.66 70.83 62.80
C LEU A 108 -23.62 72.37 62.68
N CYS A 109 -23.47 72.91 61.47
CA CYS A 109 -23.39 74.36 61.22
C CYS A 109 -24.58 74.92 60.40
N ASP A 110 -25.65 74.15 60.20
CA ASP A 110 -26.77 74.50 59.30
C ASP A 110 -28.06 74.92 60.06
N LEU A 111 -27.90 75.60 61.21
CA LEU A 111 -29.01 76.12 62.03
C LEU A 111 -28.94 77.65 62.16
N GLY A 112 -28.69 78.36 61.05
CA GLY A 112 -28.71 79.81 61.08
C GLY A 112 -28.52 80.45 59.72
N LEU A 113 -29.50 80.31 58.81
CA LEU A 113 -29.77 81.30 57.76
C LEU A 113 -31.13 81.05 57.05
N GLU A 114 -32.20 80.89 57.82
CA GLU A 114 -33.59 81.01 57.33
C GLU A 114 -34.03 82.49 57.45
N GLU A 115 -33.41 83.39 56.67
CA GLU A 115 -33.88 84.78 56.59
C GLU A 115 -33.42 85.50 55.31
N GLU A 116 -33.78 85.00 54.13
CA GLU A 116 -33.84 85.85 52.91
C GLU A 116 -34.79 85.30 51.83
N ILE A 117 -36.06 85.06 52.19
CA ILE A 117 -37.14 84.79 51.22
C ILE A 117 -38.02 86.03 51.14
N THR A 118 -37.56 87.10 50.49
CA THR A 118 -38.47 88.19 50.06
C THR A 118 -37.93 88.94 48.83
N ARG A 119 -37.92 88.29 47.65
CA ARG A 119 -37.95 89.01 46.36
C ARG A 119 -38.58 88.17 45.23
N PRO A 120 -39.82 88.45 44.80
CA PRO A 120 -40.47 87.71 43.72
C PRO A 120 -39.92 88.15 42.35
N GLY A 121 -39.36 87.22 41.57
CA GLY A 121 -39.22 87.38 40.11
C GLY A 121 -37.87 86.99 39.48
N GLY A 122 -36.78 86.97 40.25
CA GLY A 122 -35.43 86.64 39.72
C GLY A 122 -35.02 85.17 39.88
N LEU A 123 -35.32 84.56 41.03
CA LEU A 123 -34.90 83.19 41.35
C LEU A 123 -35.68 82.10 40.60
N GLN A 124 -36.93 82.35 40.21
CA GLN A 124 -37.77 81.34 39.54
C GLN A 124 -37.20 80.95 38.16
N LYS A 125 -36.72 81.93 37.37
CA LYS A 125 -36.18 81.67 36.02
C LYS A 125 -34.84 80.92 36.04
N THR A 126 -33.97 81.18 37.03
CA THR A 126 -32.71 80.45 37.18
C THR A 126 -32.95 79.04 37.74
N GLN A 127 -33.90 78.88 38.66
CA GLN A 127 -34.36 77.59 39.16
C GLN A 127 -34.97 76.72 38.05
N ASP A 128 -35.85 77.26 37.21
CA ASP A 128 -36.46 76.55 36.08
C ASP A 128 -35.43 76.14 35.01
N ARG A 129 -34.42 77.00 34.76
CA ARG A 129 -33.31 76.70 33.85
C ARG A 129 -32.44 75.55 34.36
N ASN A 130 -32.14 75.54 35.66
CA ASN A 130 -31.38 74.46 36.30
C ASN A 130 -32.17 73.14 36.29
N LEU A 131 -33.47 73.17 36.59
CA LEU A 131 -34.34 71.99 36.54
C LEU A 131 -34.46 71.41 35.13
N SER A 132 -34.51 72.27 34.10
CA SER A 132 -34.55 71.84 32.71
C SER A 132 -33.22 71.22 32.27
N HIS A 133 -32.09 71.77 32.73
CA HIS A 133 -30.76 71.22 32.46
C HIS A 133 -30.53 69.87 33.16
N ILE A 134 -30.97 69.72 34.42
CA ILE A 134 -30.93 68.44 35.15
C ILE A 134 -31.75 67.39 34.40
N ARG A 135 -33.01 67.71 34.03
CA ARG A 135 -33.86 66.78 33.24
C ARG A 135 -33.27 66.42 31.88
N HIS A 136 -32.51 67.32 31.27
CA HIS A 136 -31.78 67.03 30.03
C HIS A 136 -30.67 66.01 30.26
N ILE A 137 -29.81 66.26 31.26
CA ILE A 137 -28.72 65.34 31.63
C ILE A 137 -29.28 63.97 32.06
N GLU A 138 -30.40 63.93 32.79
CA GLU A 138 -31.06 62.69 33.18
C GLU A 138 -31.58 61.90 31.97
N ARG A 139 -32.20 62.59 30.99
CA ARG A 139 -32.61 61.96 29.72
C ARG A 139 -31.42 61.44 28.94
N GLU A 140 -30.36 62.23 28.76
CA GLU A 140 -29.15 61.78 28.05
C GLU A 140 -28.47 60.61 28.76
N ARG A 141 -28.40 60.63 30.10
CA ARG A 141 -27.89 59.50 30.89
C ARG A 141 -28.76 58.26 30.71
N LYS A 142 -30.08 58.41 30.67
CA LYS A 142 -30.99 57.30 30.43
C LYS A 142 -30.85 56.74 29.02
N GLU A 143 -30.81 57.60 28.00
CA GLU A 143 -30.63 57.20 26.60
C GLU A 143 -29.28 56.52 26.36
N THR A 144 -28.20 56.99 26.99
CA THR A 144 -26.88 56.33 26.89
C THR A 144 -26.87 54.98 27.60
N LEU A 145 -27.55 54.85 28.75
CA LEU A 145 -27.70 53.58 29.45
C LEU A 145 -28.55 52.57 28.66
N GLU A 146 -29.67 53.01 28.06
CA GLU A 146 -30.51 52.18 27.20
C GLU A 146 -29.72 51.70 25.97
N LYS A 147 -28.97 52.58 25.29
CA LYS A 147 -28.08 52.21 24.18
C LYS A 147 -27.03 51.19 24.60
N LEU A 148 -26.33 51.44 25.71
CA LEU A 148 -25.31 50.52 26.23
C LEU A 148 -25.90 49.15 26.60
N THR A 149 -27.13 49.11 27.10
CA THR A 149 -27.83 47.86 27.43
C THR A 149 -28.15 47.07 26.17
N ILE A 150 -28.66 47.73 25.13
CA ILE A 150 -28.92 47.09 23.82
C ILE A 150 -27.62 46.55 23.22
N ASP A 151 -26.54 47.35 23.21
CA ASP A 151 -25.24 46.92 22.70
C ASP A 151 -24.67 45.73 23.48
N TYR A 152 -24.87 45.70 24.81
CA TYR A 152 -24.48 44.58 25.65
C TYR A 152 -25.26 43.30 25.31
N GLU A 153 -26.57 43.39 25.12
CA GLU A 153 -27.42 42.27 24.73
C GLU A 153 -27.02 41.70 23.36
N VAL A 154 -26.79 42.57 22.36
CA VAL A 154 -26.32 42.17 21.03
C VAL A 154 -24.96 41.48 21.12
N LEU A 155 -24.00 42.05 21.86
CA LEU A 155 -22.67 41.46 22.01
C LEU A 155 -22.73 40.09 22.71
N LEU A 156 -23.66 39.90 23.65
CA LEU A 156 -23.87 38.64 24.35
C LEU A 156 -24.46 37.57 23.42
N GLU A 157 -25.37 37.94 22.53
CA GLU A 157 -25.92 37.06 21.49
C GLU A 157 -24.84 36.67 20.46
N GLU A 158 -24.06 37.63 19.96
CA GLU A 158 -22.95 37.38 19.04
C GLU A 158 -21.91 36.45 19.65
N HIS A 159 -21.56 36.64 20.92
CA HIS A 159 -20.64 35.75 21.64
C HIS A 159 -21.21 34.32 21.75
N SER A 160 -22.51 34.19 22.04
CA SER A 160 -23.19 32.89 22.06
C SER A 160 -23.12 32.18 20.71
N ASP A 161 -23.37 32.90 19.62
CA ASP A 161 -23.32 32.35 18.26
C ASP A 161 -21.90 32.00 17.81
N MET A 162 -20.91 32.81 18.16
CA MET A 162 -19.51 32.50 17.89
C MET A 162 -19.04 31.26 18.67
N LYS A 163 -19.51 31.08 19.91
CA LYS A 163 -19.27 29.87 20.69
C LYS A 163 -19.89 28.64 20.01
N LYS A 164 -21.12 28.72 19.52
CA LYS A 164 -21.75 27.62 18.76
C LYS A 164 -20.96 27.28 17.49
N LYS A 165 -20.52 28.29 16.72
CA LYS A 165 -19.69 28.10 15.51
C LYS A 165 -18.35 27.45 15.83
N LEU A 166 -17.72 27.83 16.95
CA LEU A 166 -16.47 27.23 17.43
C LEU A 166 -16.66 25.76 17.81
N GLU A 167 -17.70 25.42 18.57
CA GLU A 167 -17.97 24.03 18.93
C GLU A 167 -18.33 23.18 17.70
N ALA A 168 -19.08 23.73 16.75
CA ALA A 168 -19.35 23.06 15.47
C ALA A 168 -18.06 22.83 14.65
N SER A 169 -17.13 23.78 14.63
CA SER A 169 -15.84 23.60 13.93
C SER A 169 -14.94 22.59 14.64
N LYS A 170 -14.90 22.57 15.98
CA LYS A 170 -14.20 21.55 16.77
C LYS A 170 -14.76 20.15 16.51
N ALA A 171 -16.08 20.00 16.47
CA ALA A 171 -16.74 18.73 16.16
C ALA A 171 -16.38 18.24 14.75
N ARG A 172 -16.45 19.11 13.74
CA ARG A 172 -16.01 18.78 12.36
C ARG A 172 -14.54 18.38 12.31
N ASN A 173 -13.65 19.13 12.97
CA ASN A 173 -12.22 18.79 13.02
C ASN A 173 -11.98 17.43 13.69
N LYS A 174 -12.75 17.08 14.72
CA LYS A 174 -12.65 15.78 15.37
C LYS A 174 -13.04 14.65 14.42
N VAL A 175 -14.15 14.79 13.70
CA VAL A 175 -14.62 13.82 12.69
C VAL A 175 -13.60 13.67 11.56
N LEU A 176 -13.15 14.78 10.98
CA LEU A 176 -12.12 14.77 9.94
C LEU A 176 -10.82 14.11 10.41
N SER A 177 -10.40 14.37 11.66
CA SER A 177 -9.22 13.71 12.24
C SER A 177 -9.41 12.19 12.35
N THR A 178 -10.61 11.72 12.73
CA THR A 178 -10.91 10.29 12.76
C THR A 178 -10.95 9.67 11.36
N GLU A 179 -11.52 10.35 10.37
CA GLU A 179 -11.54 9.89 8.97
C GLU A 179 -10.13 9.80 8.38
N VAL A 180 -9.28 10.81 8.61
CA VAL A 180 -7.88 10.79 8.18
C VAL A 180 -7.13 9.61 8.80
N LYS A 181 -7.38 9.28 10.08
CA LYS A 181 -6.78 8.10 10.71
C LYS A 181 -7.28 6.80 10.09
N ALA A 182 -8.58 6.69 9.81
CA ALA A 182 -9.17 5.53 9.16
C ALA A 182 -8.60 5.33 7.74
N LEU A 183 -8.51 6.40 6.93
CA LEU A 183 -7.93 6.36 5.59
C LEU A 183 -6.45 5.98 5.62
N LYS A 184 -5.66 6.51 6.57
CA LYS A 184 -4.27 6.09 6.76
C LYS A 184 -4.15 4.60 7.08
N SER A 185 -5.05 4.06 7.91
CA SER A 185 -5.09 2.62 8.19
C SER A 185 -5.41 1.80 6.94
N GLN A 186 -6.38 2.24 6.13
CA GLN A 186 -6.74 1.58 4.87
C GLN A 186 -5.58 1.59 3.88
N ILE A 187 -4.89 2.73 3.73
CA ILE A 187 -3.68 2.84 2.88
C ILE A 187 -2.60 1.88 3.38
N SER A 188 -2.36 1.79 4.69
CA SER A 188 -1.39 0.84 5.25
C SER A 188 -1.73 -0.60 4.88
N THR A 189 -2.99 -1.00 5.02
CA THR A 189 -3.44 -2.35 4.62
C THR A 189 -3.25 -2.61 3.13
N LEU A 190 -3.50 -1.63 2.26
CA LEU A 190 -3.27 -1.76 0.82
C LEU A 190 -1.78 -1.88 0.49
N LEU A 191 -0.92 -1.11 1.17
CA LEU A 191 0.53 -1.21 1.01
C LEU A 191 1.03 -2.58 1.43
N ASP A 192 0.52 -3.14 2.53
CA ASP A 192 0.90 -4.48 2.96
C ASP A 192 0.46 -5.52 1.94
N LYS A 193 -0.76 -5.43 1.39
CA LYS A 193 -1.20 -6.30 0.29
C LYS A 193 -0.25 -6.22 -0.91
N GLY A 194 0.14 -5.01 -1.32
CA GLY A 194 1.11 -4.81 -2.40
C GLY A 194 2.44 -5.50 -2.15
N LYS A 195 2.96 -5.50 -0.92
CA LYS A 195 4.20 -6.24 -0.58
C LYS A 195 4.04 -7.76 -0.77
N HIS A 196 2.90 -8.33 -0.39
CA HIS A 196 2.65 -9.76 -0.60
C HIS A 196 2.54 -10.10 -2.09
N ASP A 197 1.94 -9.21 -2.88
CA ASP A 197 1.89 -9.35 -4.34
C ASP A 197 3.31 -9.28 -4.94
N ASP A 198 4.16 -8.36 -4.48
CA ASP A 198 5.56 -8.26 -4.90
C ASP A 198 6.35 -9.53 -4.54
N GLU A 199 6.17 -10.07 -3.34
CA GLU A 199 6.78 -11.34 -2.91
C GLU A 199 6.33 -12.53 -3.79
N LEU A 200 5.05 -12.57 -4.16
CA LEU A 200 4.52 -13.58 -5.07
C LEU A 200 5.13 -13.45 -6.47
N VAL A 201 5.21 -12.24 -7.01
CA VAL A 201 5.84 -11.97 -8.31
C VAL A 201 7.31 -12.40 -8.28
N ASP A 202 8.06 -12.07 -7.24
CA ASP A 202 9.45 -12.50 -7.06
C ASP A 202 9.59 -14.02 -7.02
N ALA A 203 8.69 -14.72 -6.31
CA ALA A 203 8.69 -16.17 -6.25
C ALA A 203 8.43 -16.80 -7.63
N LEU A 204 7.45 -16.26 -8.38
CA LEU A 204 7.14 -16.71 -9.74
C LEU A 204 8.29 -16.44 -10.71
N LEU A 205 8.94 -15.27 -10.63
CA LEU A 205 10.10 -14.93 -11.46
C LEU A 205 11.29 -15.85 -11.16
N LYS A 206 11.53 -16.20 -9.89
CA LYS A 206 12.55 -17.19 -9.50
C LYS A 206 12.27 -18.57 -10.09
N GLN A 207 11.01 -19.02 -10.03
CA GLN A 207 10.61 -20.29 -10.66
C GLN A 207 10.81 -20.24 -12.17
N GLN A 208 10.37 -19.17 -12.85
CA GLN A 208 10.57 -18.99 -14.29
C GLN A 208 12.06 -19.05 -14.68
N ALA A 209 12.93 -18.36 -13.93
CA ALA A 209 14.36 -18.38 -14.18
C ALA A 209 14.95 -19.79 -13.98
N SER A 210 14.50 -20.53 -12.97
CA SER A 210 14.91 -21.93 -12.73
C SER A 210 14.52 -22.85 -13.89
N TRP A 211 13.28 -22.74 -14.37
CA TRP A 211 12.82 -23.54 -15.52
C TRP A 211 13.55 -23.18 -16.81
N GLN A 212 13.82 -21.90 -17.05
CA GLN A 212 14.62 -21.45 -18.19
C GLN A 212 16.05 -22.00 -18.14
N ALA A 213 16.68 -22.01 -16.96
CA ALA A 213 18.01 -22.60 -16.79
C ALA A 213 17.98 -24.12 -17.05
N MET A 214 16.98 -24.84 -16.54
CA MET A 214 16.80 -26.28 -16.80
C MET A 214 16.62 -26.58 -18.29
N LEU A 215 15.80 -25.82 -18.99
CA LEU A 215 15.63 -25.94 -20.44
C LEU A 215 16.94 -25.66 -21.19
N GLY A 216 17.69 -24.64 -20.78
CA GLY A 216 19.02 -24.35 -21.34
C GLY A 216 19.99 -25.52 -21.17
N HIS A 217 20.03 -26.13 -19.97
CA HIS A 217 20.86 -27.30 -19.71
C HIS A 217 20.43 -28.53 -20.54
N LEU A 218 19.12 -28.78 -20.66
CA LEU A 218 18.61 -29.89 -21.48
C LEU A 218 18.94 -29.68 -22.96
N SER A 219 18.79 -28.46 -23.48
CA SER A 219 19.18 -28.11 -24.85
C SER A 219 20.67 -28.33 -25.09
N GLN A 220 21.52 -27.88 -24.17
CA GLN A 220 22.97 -28.05 -24.28
C GLN A 220 23.38 -29.53 -24.24
N LYS A 221 22.77 -30.31 -23.34
CA LYS A 221 23.01 -31.75 -23.23
C LYS A 221 22.50 -32.50 -24.48
N GLY A 222 21.43 -32.01 -25.10
CA GLY A 222 20.94 -32.47 -26.40
C GLY A 222 21.98 -32.30 -27.50
N SER A 223 22.51 -31.09 -27.70
CA SER A 223 23.56 -30.85 -28.70
C SER A 223 24.82 -31.68 -28.44
N GLN A 224 25.27 -31.81 -27.19
CA GLN A 224 26.44 -32.64 -26.87
C GLN A 224 26.21 -34.11 -27.23
N ARG A 225 24.99 -34.62 -27.01
CA ARG A 225 24.62 -36.00 -27.36
C ARG A 225 24.58 -36.19 -28.88
N GLU A 226 24.01 -35.24 -29.61
CA GLU A 226 23.99 -35.25 -31.08
C GLU A 226 25.41 -35.20 -31.66
N GLU A 227 26.27 -34.33 -31.13
CA GLU A 227 27.65 -34.17 -31.58
C GLU A 227 28.49 -35.43 -31.29
N ALA A 228 28.29 -36.05 -30.13
CA ALA A 228 28.87 -37.35 -29.81
C ALA A 228 28.35 -38.48 -30.71
N GLN A 229 27.04 -38.51 -31.01
CA GLN A 229 26.46 -39.46 -31.95
C GLN A 229 27.00 -39.28 -33.36
N GLN A 230 27.04 -38.05 -33.88
CA GLN A 230 27.63 -37.76 -35.18
C GLN A 230 29.12 -38.11 -35.23
N GLY A 231 29.85 -37.92 -34.13
CA GLY A 231 31.24 -38.36 -34.01
C GLY A 231 31.38 -39.87 -34.16
N LEU A 232 30.53 -40.64 -33.47
CA LEU A 232 30.51 -42.09 -33.55
C LEU A 232 30.07 -42.58 -34.93
N GLU A 233 29.04 -41.98 -35.54
CA GLU A 233 28.58 -42.30 -36.88
C GLU A 233 29.68 -42.08 -37.93
N ARG A 234 30.40 -40.95 -37.84
CA ARG A 234 31.56 -40.67 -38.71
C ARG A 234 32.66 -41.73 -38.54
N HIS A 235 32.94 -42.14 -37.31
CA HIS A 235 33.91 -43.20 -37.03
C HIS A 235 33.49 -44.54 -37.65
N LEU A 236 32.26 -44.98 -37.38
CA LEU A 236 31.72 -46.24 -37.93
C LEU A 236 31.69 -46.23 -39.46
N HIS A 237 31.38 -45.09 -40.08
CA HIS A 237 31.42 -44.96 -41.54
C HIS A 237 32.85 -45.11 -42.08
N SER A 238 33.84 -44.50 -41.42
CA SER A 238 35.25 -44.64 -41.78
C SER A 238 35.73 -46.09 -41.66
N GLU A 239 35.41 -46.79 -40.57
CA GLU A 239 35.74 -48.21 -40.41
C GLU A 239 35.05 -49.07 -41.48
N ALA A 240 33.77 -48.83 -41.76
CA ALA A 240 33.04 -49.56 -42.79
C ALA A 240 33.68 -49.38 -44.18
N GLN A 241 34.14 -48.16 -44.51
CA GLN A 241 34.89 -47.91 -45.75
C GLN A 241 36.23 -48.66 -45.79
N GLN A 242 36.99 -48.68 -44.69
CA GLN A 242 38.24 -49.44 -44.60
C GLN A 242 38.00 -50.94 -44.79
N HIS A 243 36.96 -51.49 -44.15
CA HIS A 243 36.57 -52.88 -44.31
C HIS A 243 36.14 -53.18 -45.76
N ALA A 244 35.39 -52.28 -46.39
CA ALA A 244 34.97 -52.45 -47.79
C ALA A 244 36.18 -52.53 -48.75
N LEU A 245 37.19 -51.66 -48.55
CA LEU A 245 38.43 -51.68 -49.33
C LEU A 245 39.21 -52.99 -49.12
N LEU A 246 39.32 -53.46 -47.87
CA LEU A 246 39.99 -54.72 -47.56
C LEU A 246 39.27 -55.91 -48.19
N ILE A 247 37.94 -55.95 -48.11
CA ILE A 247 37.12 -56.98 -48.77
C ILE A 247 37.34 -56.96 -50.28
N GLN A 248 37.41 -55.77 -50.89
CA GLN A 248 37.67 -55.64 -52.33
C GLN A 248 39.05 -56.19 -52.70
N GLN A 249 40.09 -55.88 -51.92
CA GLN A 249 41.44 -56.45 -52.12
C GLN A 249 41.45 -57.98 -51.98
N LEU A 250 40.81 -58.51 -50.94
CA LEU A 250 40.72 -59.97 -50.73
C LEU A 250 39.97 -60.65 -51.88
N ARG A 251 38.88 -60.07 -52.37
CA ARG A 251 38.16 -60.59 -53.55
C ARG A 251 39.03 -60.60 -54.81
N ALA A 252 39.83 -59.56 -55.03
CA ALA A 252 40.77 -59.51 -56.15
C ALA A 252 41.83 -60.62 -56.06
N MET A 253 42.43 -60.80 -54.87
CA MET A 253 43.37 -61.91 -54.65
C MET A 253 42.70 -63.28 -54.85
N VAL A 254 41.48 -63.49 -54.34
CA VAL A 254 40.76 -64.76 -54.54
C VAL A 254 40.52 -65.02 -56.02
N SER A 255 40.05 -64.03 -56.78
CA SER A 255 39.85 -64.14 -58.24
C SER A 255 41.16 -64.48 -58.96
N GLU A 256 42.27 -63.85 -58.59
CA GLU A 256 43.60 -64.15 -59.15
C GLU A 256 44.01 -65.61 -58.85
N LYS A 257 43.84 -66.06 -57.60
CA LYS A 257 44.12 -67.44 -57.20
C LYS A 257 43.21 -68.43 -57.91
N GLU A 258 41.91 -68.15 -58.06
CA GLU A 258 40.97 -68.97 -58.81
C GLU A 258 41.35 -69.09 -60.29
N ASN A 259 41.77 -67.98 -60.90
CA ASN A 259 42.26 -67.99 -62.28
C ASN A 259 43.52 -68.84 -62.43
N LYS A 260 44.43 -68.77 -61.45
CA LYS A 260 45.63 -69.61 -61.42
C LYS A 260 45.31 -71.08 -61.21
N VAL A 261 44.35 -71.41 -60.35
CA VAL A 261 43.85 -72.78 -60.17
C VAL A 261 43.28 -73.31 -61.48
N LYS A 262 42.41 -72.55 -62.16
CA LYS A 262 41.85 -72.94 -63.47
C LYS A 262 42.93 -73.15 -64.53
N GLU A 263 44.00 -72.37 -64.50
CA GLU A 263 45.15 -72.53 -65.40
C GLU A 263 45.92 -73.82 -65.12
N LEU A 264 46.26 -74.07 -63.86
CA LEU A 264 46.90 -75.31 -63.42
C LEU A 264 46.02 -76.55 -63.69
N GLU A 265 44.71 -76.45 -63.50
CA GLU A 265 43.76 -77.51 -63.83
C GLU A 265 43.74 -77.83 -65.33
N ARG A 266 43.83 -76.80 -66.19
CA ARG A 266 43.98 -76.98 -67.64
C ARG A 266 45.31 -77.65 -67.99
N GLU A 267 46.41 -77.24 -67.38
CA GLU A 267 47.72 -77.89 -67.54
C GLU A 267 47.67 -79.37 -67.11
N ILE A 268 47.09 -79.67 -65.95
CA ILE A 268 46.90 -81.05 -65.46
C ILE A 268 46.03 -81.85 -66.43
N GLN A 269 44.92 -81.30 -66.93
CA GLN A 269 44.07 -81.98 -67.92
C GLN A 269 44.83 -82.27 -69.22
N GLN A 270 45.66 -81.34 -69.68
CA GLN A 270 46.50 -81.51 -70.86
C GLN A 270 47.53 -82.63 -70.65
N LEU A 271 48.27 -82.60 -69.53
CA LEU A 271 49.20 -83.67 -69.13
C LEU A 271 48.51 -85.03 -68.95
N GLN A 272 47.29 -85.05 -68.40
CA GLN A 272 46.47 -86.26 -68.29
C GLN A 272 46.01 -86.78 -69.66
N SER A 273 45.68 -85.90 -70.60
CA SER A 273 45.33 -86.29 -71.97
C SER A 273 46.53 -86.87 -72.73
N GLU A 274 47.73 -86.31 -72.51
CA GLU A 274 49.01 -86.86 -72.99
C GLU A 274 49.33 -88.23 -72.35
N CYS A 275 49.06 -88.42 -71.05
CA CYS A 275 49.16 -89.73 -70.39
C CYS A 275 48.11 -90.76 -70.87
N LYS A 276 46.90 -90.32 -71.21
CA LYS A 276 45.82 -91.20 -71.73
C LYS A 276 46.11 -91.72 -73.14
N SER A 277 46.90 -91.00 -73.95
CA SER A 277 47.44 -91.53 -75.21
C SER A 277 48.44 -92.70 -75.03
N GLN A 278 48.90 -92.98 -73.81
CA GLN A 278 49.86 -94.06 -73.51
C GLN A 278 49.31 -95.22 -72.69
N THR A 279 48.03 -95.22 -72.30
CA THR A 279 47.47 -96.31 -71.48
C THR A 279 46.07 -96.73 -71.97
N ASN A 280 46.08 -97.73 -72.85
CA ASN A 280 44.94 -98.58 -73.15
C ASN A 280 44.93 -99.70 -72.08
N ILE A 281 43.90 -99.76 -71.20
CA ILE A 281 43.26 -100.98 -70.67
C ILE A 281 42.07 -100.60 -69.76
N ARG A 282 41.02 -101.42 -69.90
CA ARG A 282 39.63 -101.35 -69.40
C ARG A 282 39.45 -101.49 -67.87
N PRO A 283 38.23 -101.17 -67.37
CA PRO A 283 37.82 -101.10 -65.96
C PRO A 283 37.12 -102.37 -65.44
N LEU A 284 36.90 -102.49 -64.12
CA LEU A 284 35.59 -102.73 -63.44
C LEU A 284 35.69 -103.17 -61.97
N THR A 285 34.97 -102.43 -61.11
CA THR A 285 34.08 -102.82 -59.98
C THR A 285 34.51 -103.80 -58.87
N SER A 286 34.34 -103.40 -57.61
CA SER A 286 33.21 -103.75 -56.70
C SER A 286 33.55 -103.23 -55.27
N ARG A 287 32.71 -102.40 -54.65
CA ARG A 287 31.50 -102.64 -53.85
C ARG A 287 31.75 -103.12 -52.40
N HIS A 288 31.62 -102.14 -51.51
CA HIS A 288 31.03 -102.17 -50.16
C HIS A 288 31.69 -103.00 -49.05
N GLU A 289 32.39 -102.30 -48.17
CA GLU A 289 32.32 -102.51 -46.72
C GLU A 289 32.16 -101.13 -46.04
N ASN A 290 30.91 -100.74 -45.79
CA ASN A 290 30.24 -100.86 -44.48
C ASN A 290 30.74 -99.86 -43.42
N THR A 291 30.28 -98.61 -43.61
CA THR A 291 29.37 -97.88 -42.71
C THR A 291 29.79 -97.51 -41.28
N ASN A 292 30.82 -98.12 -40.68
CA ASN A 292 31.19 -97.85 -39.28
C ASN A 292 32.24 -96.75 -39.05
N LYS A 293 33.03 -96.35 -40.07
CA LYS A 293 34.02 -95.26 -39.92
C LYS A 293 33.47 -93.87 -40.26
N LEU A 294 32.50 -93.78 -41.19
CA LEU A 294 31.87 -92.51 -41.56
C LEU A 294 30.91 -92.00 -40.46
N PHE A 295 30.27 -92.92 -39.73
CA PHE A 295 29.39 -92.60 -38.59
C PHE A 295 30.19 -92.01 -37.41
N VAL A 296 31.35 -92.57 -37.10
CA VAL A 296 32.26 -92.07 -36.04
C VAL A 296 32.84 -90.70 -36.39
N PHE A 297 33.18 -90.44 -37.65
CA PHE A 297 33.70 -89.14 -38.09
C PHE A 297 32.59 -88.05 -38.17
N MET A 298 31.38 -88.41 -38.60
CA MET A 298 30.23 -87.50 -38.55
C MET A 298 29.77 -87.18 -37.12
N CYS A 299 29.83 -88.16 -36.19
CA CYS A 299 29.55 -87.94 -34.77
C CYS A 299 30.63 -87.07 -34.11
N ALA A 300 31.91 -87.23 -34.47
CA ALA A 300 33.01 -86.43 -33.92
C ALA A 300 32.91 -84.92 -34.23
N VAL A 301 32.24 -84.54 -35.33
CA VAL A 301 32.01 -83.13 -35.70
C VAL A 301 30.64 -82.61 -35.23
N LYS A 302 29.59 -83.45 -35.28
CA LYS A 302 28.24 -83.05 -34.84
C LYS A 302 28.10 -82.90 -33.33
N ILE A 303 28.78 -83.75 -32.54
CA ILE A 303 28.66 -83.71 -31.07
C ILE A 303 29.21 -82.39 -30.49
N PRO A 304 30.43 -81.92 -30.85
CA PRO A 304 30.93 -80.63 -30.39
C PRO A 304 30.10 -79.44 -30.87
N ALA A 305 29.57 -79.49 -32.11
CA ALA A 305 28.69 -78.44 -32.64
C ALA A 305 27.37 -78.34 -31.86
N LEU A 306 26.74 -79.49 -31.55
CA LEU A 306 25.53 -79.54 -30.73
C LEU A 306 25.82 -79.15 -29.26
N GLN A 307 27.00 -79.48 -28.74
CA GLN A 307 27.45 -79.04 -27.41
C GLN A 307 27.67 -77.52 -27.34
N ALA A 308 28.29 -76.93 -28.36
CA ALA A 308 28.47 -75.48 -28.47
C ALA A 308 27.12 -74.78 -28.56
N GLN A 309 26.20 -75.30 -29.37
CA GLN A 309 24.84 -74.78 -29.48
C GLN A 309 24.07 -74.89 -28.15
N CYS A 310 24.23 -76.01 -27.42
CA CYS A 310 23.66 -76.14 -26.07
C CYS A 310 24.27 -75.17 -25.06
N ALA A 311 25.57 -74.89 -25.15
CA ALA A 311 26.23 -73.90 -24.31
C ALA A 311 25.75 -72.47 -24.61
N GLU A 312 25.55 -72.15 -25.89
CA GLU A 312 24.98 -70.88 -26.34
C GLU A 312 23.56 -70.68 -25.84
N TYR A 313 22.68 -71.69 -25.97
CA TYR A 313 21.33 -71.62 -25.40
C TYR A 313 21.32 -71.49 -23.86
N LYS A 314 22.26 -72.13 -23.16
CA LYS A 314 22.41 -71.96 -21.70
C LYS A 314 22.85 -70.55 -21.33
N ALA A 315 23.78 -69.96 -22.07
CA ALA A 315 24.24 -68.58 -21.84
C ALA A 315 23.12 -67.57 -22.12
N LEU A 316 22.37 -67.75 -23.21
CA LEU A 316 21.20 -66.93 -23.54
C LEU A 316 20.10 -67.03 -22.47
N TYR A 317 19.80 -68.24 -21.97
CA TYR A 317 18.85 -68.43 -20.89
C TYR A 317 19.28 -67.75 -19.59
N GLN A 318 20.57 -67.84 -19.22
CA GLN A 318 21.11 -67.15 -18.06
C GLN A 318 21.03 -65.63 -18.20
N ALA A 319 21.40 -65.07 -19.37
CA ALA A 319 21.27 -63.65 -19.65
C ALA A 319 19.81 -63.18 -19.58
N ALA A 320 18.88 -63.94 -20.16
CA ALA A 320 17.44 -63.65 -20.10
C ALA A 320 16.89 -63.74 -18.66
N SER A 321 17.37 -64.68 -17.84
CA SER A 321 16.99 -64.78 -16.42
C SER A 321 17.44 -63.55 -15.63
N VAL A 322 18.68 -63.08 -15.85
CA VAL A 322 19.20 -61.87 -15.18
C VAL A 322 18.42 -60.64 -15.60
N GLU A 323 18.10 -60.50 -16.89
CA GLU A 323 17.32 -59.36 -17.37
C GLU A 323 15.87 -59.40 -16.84
N ARG A 324 15.25 -60.58 -16.75
CA ARG A 324 13.95 -60.75 -16.08
C ARG A 324 14.01 -60.29 -14.62
N ASP A 325 15.03 -60.69 -13.88
CA ASP A 325 15.15 -60.34 -12.46
C ASP A 325 15.39 -58.83 -12.29
N ARG A 326 16.17 -58.21 -13.19
CA ARG A 326 16.34 -56.75 -13.26
C ARG A 326 15.02 -56.02 -13.55
N LEU A 327 14.22 -56.52 -14.50
CA LEU A 327 12.91 -55.95 -14.84
C LEU A 327 11.89 -56.09 -13.71
N LEU A 328 11.94 -57.21 -12.96
CA LEU A 328 11.12 -57.39 -11.76
C LEU A 328 11.49 -56.36 -10.68
N GLU A 329 12.78 -56.11 -10.45
CA GLU A 329 13.21 -55.06 -9.51
C GLU A 329 12.82 -53.65 -9.99
N LEU A 330 12.93 -53.36 -11.28
CA LEU A 330 12.47 -52.09 -11.83
C LEU A 330 10.96 -51.92 -11.64
N THR A 331 10.19 -52.98 -11.84
CA THR A 331 8.73 -52.97 -11.65
C THR A 331 8.38 -52.73 -10.17
N LYS A 332 9.10 -53.34 -9.22
CA LYS A 332 8.93 -53.07 -7.78
C LYS A 332 9.28 -51.63 -7.40
N VAL A 333 10.37 -51.07 -7.93
CA VAL A 333 10.74 -49.68 -7.69
C VAL A 333 9.71 -48.72 -8.28
N GLN A 334 9.22 -49.00 -9.48
CA GLN A 334 8.14 -48.21 -10.09
C GLN A 334 6.85 -48.29 -9.27
N GLN A 335 6.46 -49.49 -8.83
CA GLN A 335 5.28 -49.68 -8.00
C GLN A 335 5.38 -48.94 -6.66
N THR A 336 6.53 -49.01 -5.97
CA THR A 336 6.72 -48.27 -4.71
C THR A 336 6.72 -46.76 -4.93
N SER A 337 7.33 -46.27 -6.03
CA SER A 337 7.27 -44.85 -6.39
C SER A 337 5.86 -44.38 -6.73
N GLU A 338 5.06 -45.23 -7.37
CA GLU A 338 3.66 -44.95 -7.71
C GLU A 338 2.79 -44.93 -6.46
N GLU A 339 2.97 -45.88 -5.54
CA GLU A 339 2.28 -45.93 -4.24
C GLU A 339 2.60 -44.69 -3.38
N GLU A 340 3.87 -44.28 -3.33
CA GLU A 340 4.29 -43.07 -2.62
C GLU A 340 3.69 -41.80 -3.25
N ALA A 341 3.65 -41.71 -4.59
CA ALA A 341 3.00 -40.60 -5.29
C ALA A 341 1.48 -40.56 -5.02
N LYS A 342 0.81 -41.72 -5.02
CA LYS A 342 -0.61 -41.83 -4.66
C LYS A 342 -0.86 -41.39 -3.21
N ARG A 343 0.01 -41.76 -2.29
CA ARG A 343 -0.05 -41.35 -0.88
C ARG A 343 0.07 -39.83 -0.73
N GLN A 344 1.06 -39.23 -1.39
CA GLN A 344 1.25 -37.77 -1.39
C GLN A 344 0.05 -37.04 -2.01
N CYS A 345 -0.52 -37.57 -3.09
CA CYS A 345 -1.72 -37.02 -3.72
C CYS A 345 -2.91 -37.05 -2.76
N ALA A 346 -3.16 -38.18 -2.08
CA ALA A 346 -4.23 -38.31 -1.10
C ALA A 346 -4.05 -37.36 0.11
N GLU A 347 -2.82 -37.21 0.61
CA GLU A 347 -2.50 -36.25 1.68
C GLU A 347 -2.75 -34.80 1.24
N ALA A 348 -2.39 -34.44 0.00
CA ALA A 348 -2.64 -33.12 -0.56
C ALA A 348 -4.15 -32.85 -0.73
N GLU A 349 -4.92 -33.83 -1.22
CA GLU A 349 -6.38 -33.74 -1.33
C GLU A 349 -7.04 -33.57 0.04
N GLN A 350 -6.55 -34.27 1.07
CA GLN A 350 -7.07 -34.12 2.43
C GLN A 350 -6.79 -32.72 2.98
N LYS A 351 -5.58 -32.18 2.79
CA LYS A 351 -5.24 -30.79 3.18
C LYS A 351 -6.12 -29.78 2.45
N LEU A 352 -6.34 -29.98 1.15
CA LEU A 352 -7.22 -29.13 0.36
C LEU A 352 -8.66 -29.16 0.91
N ARG A 353 -9.18 -30.34 1.25
CA ARG A 353 -10.52 -30.48 1.86
C ARG A 353 -10.62 -29.75 3.20
N LEU A 354 -9.58 -29.82 4.04
CA LEU A 354 -9.55 -29.11 5.32
C LEU A 354 -9.51 -27.58 5.12
N GLU A 355 -8.70 -27.08 4.19
CA GLU A 355 -8.68 -25.64 3.87
C GLU A 355 -10.00 -25.17 3.23
N TRP A 356 -10.65 -26.01 2.43
CA TRP A 356 -11.99 -25.73 1.91
C TRP A 356 -13.03 -25.64 3.04
N GLN A 357 -13.04 -26.60 3.97
CA GLN A 357 -13.91 -26.55 5.15
C GLN A 357 -13.64 -25.31 6.01
N ARG A 358 -12.36 -24.96 6.18
CA ARG A 358 -11.95 -23.75 6.90
C ARG A 358 -12.42 -22.49 6.19
N SER A 359 -12.28 -22.42 4.87
CA SER A 359 -12.73 -21.30 4.04
C SER A 359 -14.25 -21.13 4.14
N VAL A 360 -15.01 -22.22 4.00
CA VAL A 360 -16.47 -22.20 4.18
C VAL A 360 -16.86 -21.77 5.60
N SER A 361 -16.17 -22.25 6.63
CA SER A 361 -16.43 -21.82 8.02
C SER A 361 -16.13 -20.33 8.23
N LEU A 362 -15.04 -19.82 7.65
CA LEU A 362 -14.69 -18.40 7.69
C LEU A 362 -15.69 -17.54 6.91
N GLU A 363 -16.18 -18.01 5.76
CA GLU A 363 -17.24 -17.35 4.99
C GLU A 363 -18.55 -17.30 5.78
N GLN A 364 -18.95 -18.41 6.41
CA GLN A 364 -20.13 -18.46 7.29
C GLN A 364 -19.96 -17.53 8.50
N GLN A 365 -18.78 -17.48 9.12
CA GLN A 365 -18.49 -16.57 10.22
C GLN A 365 -18.52 -15.11 9.78
N LEU A 366 -18.03 -14.81 8.57
CA LEU A 366 -18.05 -13.47 8.01
C LEU A 366 -19.46 -13.04 7.62
N GLU A 367 -20.27 -13.93 7.07
CA GLU A 367 -21.68 -13.68 6.80
C GLU A 367 -22.48 -13.51 8.10
N LYS A 368 -22.23 -14.36 9.10
CA LYS A 368 -22.81 -14.22 10.43
C LYS A 368 -22.39 -12.91 11.10
N ALA A 369 -21.12 -12.53 11.05
CA ALA A 369 -20.63 -11.26 11.58
C ALA A 369 -21.19 -10.05 10.82
N LYS A 370 -21.44 -10.17 9.50
CA LYS A 370 -22.16 -9.14 8.73
C LYS A 370 -23.62 -9.04 9.16
N LEU A 371 -24.29 -10.17 9.38
CA LEU A 371 -25.67 -10.20 9.86
C LEU A 371 -25.79 -9.74 11.31
N ASP A 372 -24.82 -10.07 12.17
CA ASP A 372 -24.76 -9.67 13.57
C ASP A 372 -24.35 -8.20 13.67
N SER A 373 -23.45 -7.68 12.83
CA SER A 373 -23.20 -6.24 12.69
C SER A 373 -24.44 -5.50 12.15
N ARG A 374 -25.19 -6.11 11.23
CA ARG A 374 -26.47 -5.58 10.75
C ARG A 374 -27.57 -5.66 11.81
N LYS A 375 -27.55 -6.66 12.69
CA LYS A 375 -28.47 -6.84 13.83
C LYS A 375 -28.08 -5.99 15.03
N GLU A 376 -26.80 -5.75 15.29
CA GLU A 376 -26.30 -4.79 16.28
C GLU A 376 -26.55 -3.38 15.80
N ALA A 377 -26.38 -3.09 14.50
CA ALA A 377 -26.94 -1.89 13.89
C ALA A 377 -28.46 -1.88 14.04
N SER A 378 -29.16 -3.02 13.90
CA SER A 378 -30.62 -3.12 14.07
C SER A 378 -31.12 -3.03 15.53
N LEU A 379 -30.31 -3.40 16.53
CA LEU A 379 -30.63 -3.43 17.97
C LEU A 379 -30.15 -2.14 18.65
N GLN A 380 -29.01 -1.59 18.22
CA GLN A 380 -28.68 -0.19 18.45
C GLN A 380 -29.65 0.73 17.71
N THR A 381 -30.23 0.32 16.58
CA THR A 381 -31.43 0.98 16.08
C THR A 381 -32.64 0.59 16.91
N SER A 382 -32.91 -0.63 17.39
CA SER A 382 -34.17 -0.92 18.10
C SER A 382 -34.37 -0.11 19.40
N ASN A 383 -33.31 0.11 20.19
CA ASN A 383 -33.34 1.04 21.34
C ASN A 383 -33.16 2.53 20.96
N ARG A 384 -32.80 2.83 19.72
CA ARG A 384 -32.65 4.18 19.13
C ARG A 384 -33.65 4.44 18.00
N SER A 385 -34.61 3.55 17.75
CA SER A 385 -35.56 3.52 16.62
C SER A 385 -36.92 3.87 17.15
N ARG A 386 -37.22 3.55 18.40
CA ARG A 386 -38.35 4.18 19.07
C ARG A 386 -38.08 5.68 19.24
N THR A 387 -36.88 6.05 19.66
CA THR A 387 -36.47 7.46 19.79
C THR A 387 -36.10 8.10 18.46
N GLY A 388 -35.49 7.35 17.54
CA GLY A 388 -35.03 7.83 16.22
C GLY A 388 -36.10 7.83 15.15
N SER A 389 -37.12 6.97 15.23
CA SER A 389 -38.35 7.12 14.41
C SER A 389 -39.16 8.32 14.88
N VAL A 390 -39.19 8.60 16.19
CA VAL A 390 -39.82 9.83 16.73
C VAL A 390 -39.00 11.06 16.35
N TRP A 391 -37.66 11.01 16.42
CA TRP A 391 -36.79 12.10 15.97
C TRP A 391 -36.87 12.33 14.46
N LEU A 392 -36.91 11.26 13.64
CA LEU A 392 -37.12 11.41 12.20
C LEU A 392 -38.50 11.98 11.89
N ALA A 393 -39.55 11.55 12.60
CA ALA A 393 -40.90 12.07 12.41
C ALA A 393 -40.97 13.57 12.78
N LEU A 394 -40.42 13.96 13.93
CA LEU A 394 -40.33 15.37 14.35
C LEU A 394 -39.47 16.19 13.38
N GLN A 395 -38.37 15.63 12.89
CA GLN A 395 -37.50 16.34 11.95
C GLN A 395 -38.12 16.43 10.55
N LEU A 396 -38.92 15.45 10.13
CA LEU A 396 -39.70 15.53 8.89
C LEU A 396 -40.82 16.56 9.01
N GLU A 397 -41.53 16.59 10.14
CA GLU A 397 -42.55 17.61 10.46
C GLU A 397 -41.94 19.01 10.54
N GLU A 398 -40.77 19.17 11.17
CA GLU A 398 -40.02 20.42 11.19
C GLU A 398 -39.57 20.84 9.78
N ASN A 399 -39.10 19.90 8.95
CA ASN A 399 -38.76 20.21 7.56
C ASN A 399 -39.99 20.60 6.73
N GLU A 400 -41.16 20.01 7.00
CA GLU A 400 -42.40 20.32 6.30
C GLU A 400 -42.96 21.69 6.72
N THR A 401 -42.90 22.02 8.01
CA THR A 401 -43.24 23.36 8.53
C THR A 401 -42.28 24.42 8.01
N LEU A 402 -40.97 24.15 7.95
CA LEU A 402 -39.99 25.06 7.35
C LEU A 402 -40.23 25.25 5.85
N ARG A 403 -40.57 24.19 5.11
CA ARG A 403 -40.91 24.28 3.68
C ARG A 403 -42.16 25.12 3.44
N THR A 404 -43.20 24.93 4.25
CA THR A 404 -44.44 25.71 4.15
C THR A 404 -44.21 27.18 4.53
N ALA A 405 -43.46 27.45 5.60
CA ALA A 405 -43.06 28.81 5.98
C ALA A 405 -42.27 29.51 4.87
N LEU A 406 -41.30 28.82 4.25
CA LEU A 406 -40.50 29.37 3.16
C LEU A 406 -41.35 29.64 1.91
N LYS A 407 -42.30 28.75 1.59
CA LYS A 407 -43.24 28.94 0.50
C LYS A 407 -44.16 30.15 0.75
N ASN A 408 -44.64 30.33 1.97
CA ASN A 408 -45.46 31.48 2.36
C ASN A 408 -44.65 32.78 2.31
N ALA A 409 -43.44 32.81 2.86
CA ALA A 409 -42.56 33.97 2.79
C ALA A 409 -42.24 34.35 1.33
N LEU A 410 -42.01 33.36 0.47
CA LEU A 410 -41.78 33.60 -0.96
C LEU A 410 -43.03 34.16 -1.66
N LYS A 411 -44.22 33.71 -1.26
CA LYS A 411 -45.50 34.26 -1.74
C LYS A 411 -45.68 35.70 -1.30
N GLU A 412 -45.47 36.01 -0.02
CA GLU A 412 -45.55 37.38 0.53
C GLU A 412 -44.55 38.31 -0.16
N LYS A 413 -43.31 37.87 -0.40
CA LYS A 413 -42.32 38.66 -1.14
C LYS A 413 -42.74 38.90 -2.59
N LYS A 414 -43.37 37.92 -3.25
CA LYS A 414 -43.94 38.10 -4.61
C LYS A 414 -45.10 39.08 -4.61
N GLU A 415 -46.03 38.96 -3.67
CA GLU A 415 -47.17 39.86 -3.52
C GLU A 415 -46.70 41.29 -3.21
N GLY A 416 -45.73 41.45 -2.31
CA GLY A 416 -45.11 42.74 -2.03
C GLY A 416 -44.40 43.34 -3.25
N LEU A 417 -43.64 42.53 -4.01
CA LEU A 417 -43.02 42.98 -5.25
C LEU A 417 -44.05 43.41 -6.29
N GLN A 418 -45.17 42.68 -6.39
CA GLN A 418 -46.27 43.03 -7.29
C GLN A 418 -46.91 44.36 -6.88
N PHE A 419 -47.18 44.54 -5.58
CA PHE A 419 -47.68 45.79 -5.04
C PHE A 419 -46.75 46.98 -5.35
N TYR A 420 -45.42 46.81 -5.18
CA TYR A 420 -44.46 47.84 -5.56
C TYR A 420 -44.47 48.15 -7.06
N LYS A 421 -44.62 47.14 -7.92
CA LYS A 421 -44.75 47.36 -9.37
C LYS A 421 -46.01 48.14 -9.72
N ASP A 422 -47.14 47.80 -9.10
CA ASP A 422 -48.42 48.46 -9.35
C ASP A 422 -48.39 49.91 -8.85
N MET A 423 -47.79 50.16 -7.67
CA MET A 423 -47.57 51.51 -7.14
C MET A 423 -46.70 52.35 -8.08
N LEU A 424 -45.59 51.79 -8.59
CA LEU A 424 -44.73 52.48 -9.56
C LEU A 424 -45.45 52.77 -10.87
N ALA A 425 -46.30 51.85 -11.34
CA ALA A 425 -47.10 52.05 -12.54
C ALA A 425 -48.13 53.18 -12.35
N GLN A 426 -48.80 53.21 -11.19
CA GLN A 426 -49.72 54.29 -10.84
C GLN A 426 -49.01 55.64 -10.75
N ALA A 427 -47.89 55.72 -10.02
CA ALA A 427 -47.10 56.95 -9.92
C ALA A 427 -46.67 57.44 -11.31
N LYS A 428 -46.23 56.53 -12.19
CA LYS A 428 -45.90 56.86 -13.59
C LYS A 428 -47.11 57.41 -14.35
N GLN A 429 -48.29 56.83 -14.18
CA GLN A 429 -49.52 57.30 -14.82
C GLN A 429 -49.93 58.68 -14.32
N GLU A 430 -49.86 58.94 -13.01
CA GLU A 430 -50.13 60.25 -12.41
C GLU A 430 -49.17 61.32 -12.95
N PHE A 431 -47.87 61.02 -13.03
CA PHE A 431 -46.88 61.92 -13.64
C PHE A 431 -47.20 62.22 -15.11
N GLN A 432 -47.56 61.21 -15.90
CA GLN A 432 -47.94 61.40 -17.30
C GLN A 432 -49.23 62.22 -17.46
N GLN A 433 -50.20 62.07 -16.55
CA GLN A 433 -51.41 62.89 -16.54
C GLN A 433 -51.09 64.33 -16.15
N ALA A 434 -50.23 64.54 -15.15
CA ALA A 434 -49.78 65.86 -14.75
C ALA A 434 -49.05 66.58 -15.90
N HIS A 435 -48.17 65.86 -16.61
CA HIS A 435 -47.48 66.39 -17.81
C HIS A 435 -48.46 66.79 -18.91
N ARG A 436 -49.42 65.92 -19.26
CA ARG A 436 -50.46 66.22 -20.26
C ARG A 436 -51.33 67.42 -19.88
N LYS A 437 -51.69 67.55 -18.59
CA LYS A 437 -52.42 68.72 -18.08
C LYS A 437 -51.60 70.01 -18.15
N HIS A 438 -50.28 69.92 -17.97
CA HIS A 438 -49.38 71.06 -18.12
C HIS A 438 -49.29 71.48 -19.59
N GLU A 439 -49.11 70.54 -20.52
CA GLU A 439 -49.09 70.80 -21.96
C GLU A 439 -50.39 71.37 -22.51
N GLN A 440 -51.55 71.03 -21.92
CA GLN A 440 -52.84 71.62 -22.31
C GLN A 440 -53.08 73.03 -21.75
N ARG A 441 -52.27 73.47 -20.78
CA ARG A 441 -52.39 74.80 -20.13
C ARG A 441 -51.39 75.82 -20.69
N THR A 442 -50.35 75.37 -21.37
CA THR A 442 -49.43 76.15 -22.21
C THR A 442 -49.91 76.15 -23.64
#